data_AF-A0A089X6M8-F1
#
_entry.id   AF-A0A089X6M8-F1
#
_cell.length_a   1.000
_cell.length_b   1.000
_cell.length_c   1.000
_cell.angle_alpha   90.00
_cell.angle_beta   90.00
_cell.angle_gamma   90.00
#
_symmetry.space_group_name_H-M   'P 1'
#
loop_
_entity.id
_entity.type
_entity.pdbx_description
1 polymer ?
#
loop_
_entity_poly.entity_id
_entity_poly.type
_entity_poly.pdbx_seq_one_letter_code
_entity_poly.pdbx_strand_id
1 'polypeptide(L)'
;MGMTRRTPGRPRGRGWRWTVWTLVGVLLAAAGVAGVVVWQNTYALREETVSLRHDGKLLKGVLARPETGEGPFGLVVFVHGDGPVDATHETFYRPLWESFARAGYASLSFDKPGTGGSEGDWLDQSMADRADETLAAVAWARGRPDIDGRRIGLWGASQAGWVLPKVAARDGRLQFVIAVSPAVNWLRQGRYNLLAELRRDGASAQERQAALRRRQTTLDLLRRGASFAEYRAAVGDADGMTPARWSFIARNHRSDATADLRAVRGTPVLLVLAGHDVNVDVAETEAVYRDILPARSLTVAHYPAATHSLVDHDLERSRWRLTLTAVVAPRKVYTGRFLADLERFVRRSAAGAGTGEDPLRRGNASEHR
;
A
#
# COMPACT_ATOMS: atom_id res chain seq x y z
N MET A 1 -5.19 -44.65 -79.45
CA MET A 1 -4.22 -44.95 -78.36
C MET A 1 -3.67 -43.62 -77.85
N GLY A 2 -3.86 -43.33 -76.57
CA GLY A 2 -4.05 -41.98 -76.02
C GLY A 2 -2.85 -41.02 -76.04
N MET A 3 -3.11 -39.79 -76.48
CA MET A 3 -2.29 -38.60 -76.19
C MET A 3 -2.91 -37.85 -75.01
N THR A 4 -2.31 -37.98 -73.83
CA THR A 4 -2.68 -37.21 -72.63
C THR A 4 -2.03 -35.82 -72.67
N ARG A 5 -2.87 -34.79 -72.81
CA ARG A 5 -2.47 -33.38 -72.64
C ARG A 5 -2.10 -33.12 -71.18
N ARG A 6 -0.84 -32.75 -70.92
CA ARG A 6 -0.40 -32.18 -69.63
C ARG A 6 -0.89 -30.73 -69.53
N THR A 7 -1.76 -30.45 -68.56
CA THR A 7 -2.10 -29.09 -68.13
C THR A 7 -0.97 -28.53 -67.25
N PRO A 8 -0.57 -27.25 -67.39
CA PRO A 8 0.44 -26.65 -66.52
C PRO A 8 -0.16 -26.43 -65.12
N GLY A 9 0.52 -26.93 -64.08
CA GLY A 9 0.15 -26.70 -62.69
C GLY A 9 0.21 -25.20 -62.34
N ARG A 10 -0.88 -24.66 -61.79
CA ARG A 10 -0.91 -23.33 -61.18
C ARG A 10 0.24 -23.18 -60.17
N PRO A 11 1.02 -22.09 -60.19
CA PRO A 11 2.10 -21.91 -59.23
C PRO A 11 1.53 -21.69 -57.82
N ARG A 12 1.56 -22.73 -56.98
CA ARG A 12 1.19 -22.69 -55.55
C ARG A 12 2.21 -21.94 -54.66
N GLY A 13 3.16 -21.20 -55.23
CA GLY A 13 4.38 -20.79 -54.53
C GLY A 13 4.44 -19.38 -53.95
N ARG A 14 3.47 -18.49 -54.23
CA ARG A 14 3.57 -17.07 -53.82
C ARG A 14 2.82 -16.76 -52.51
N GLY A 15 1.55 -17.16 -52.39
CA GLY A 15 0.74 -16.91 -51.18
C GLY A 15 1.28 -17.58 -49.91
N TRP A 16 1.78 -18.82 -50.02
CA TRP A 16 2.36 -19.57 -48.89
C TRP A 16 3.56 -18.87 -48.27
N ARG A 17 4.45 -18.29 -49.08
CA ARG A 17 5.64 -17.57 -48.59
C ARG A 17 5.24 -16.30 -47.83
N TRP A 18 4.23 -15.57 -48.32
CA TRP A 18 3.69 -14.41 -47.60
C TRP A 18 3.06 -14.82 -46.26
N THR A 19 2.26 -15.89 -46.22
CA THR A 19 1.69 -16.41 -44.96
C THR A 19 2.79 -16.79 -43.96
N VAL A 20 3.83 -17.51 -44.40
CA VAL A 20 4.96 -17.90 -43.53
C VAL A 20 5.71 -16.67 -43.00
N TRP A 21 6.03 -15.68 -43.84
CA TRP A 21 6.71 -14.46 -43.38
C TRP A 21 5.84 -13.60 -42.45
N THR A 22 4.53 -13.54 -42.69
CA THR A 22 3.59 -12.89 -41.77
C THR A 22 3.58 -13.61 -40.42
N LEU A 23 3.51 -14.94 -40.38
CA LEU A 23 3.56 -15.71 -39.14
C LEU A 23 4.89 -15.53 -38.39
N VAL A 24 6.02 -15.54 -39.11
CA VAL A 24 7.33 -15.25 -38.51
C VAL A 24 7.37 -13.83 -37.94
N GLY A 25 6.87 -12.84 -38.67
CA GLY A 25 6.78 -11.46 -38.19
C GLY A 25 5.92 -11.33 -36.93
N VAL A 26 4.77 -12.01 -36.88
CA VAL A 26 3.90 -12.05 -35.69
C VAL A 26 4.61 -12.72 -34.50
N LEU A 27 5.30 -13.83 -34.72
CA LEU A 27 6.06 -14.53 -33.66
C LEU A 27 7.20 -13.68 -33.11
N LEU A 28 7.96 -12.99 -33.99
CA LEU A 28 9.03 -12.09 -33.57
C LEU A 28 8.48 -10.89 -32.80
N ALA A 29 7.36 -10.32 -33.23
CA ALA A 29 6.69 -9.25 -32.49
C ALA A 29 6.21 -9.73 -31.10
N ALA A 30 5.61 -10.92 -31.03
CA ALA A 30 5.17 -11.52 -29.77
C ALA A 30 6.34 -11.79 -28.82
N ALA A 31 7.45 -12.34 -29.33
CA ALA A 31 8.67 -12.55 -28.56
C ALA A 31 9.28 -11.22 -28.07
N GLY A 32 9.26 -10.18 -28.91
CA GLY A 32 9.69 -8.84 -28.53
C GLY A 32 8.84 -8.25 -27.40
N VAL A 33 7.51 -8.35 -27.50
CA VAL A 33 6.59 -7.90 -26.44
C VAL A 33 6.81 -8.70 -25.15
N ALA A 34 6.95 -10.03 -25.24
CA ALA A 34 7.25 -10.87 -24.08
C ALA A 34 8.57 -10.47 -23.43
N GLY A 35 9.63 -10.21 -24.21
CA GLY A 35 10.91 -9.71 -23.72
C GLY A 35 10.79 -8.38 -22.99
N VAL A 36 9.99 -7.43 -23.52
CA VAL A 36 9.70 -6.17 -22.85
C VAL A 36 8.95 -6.38 -21.53
N VAL A 37 7.94 -7.25 -21.51
CA VAL A 37 7.19 -7.58 -20.29
C VAL A 37 8.10 -8.18 -19.22
N VAL A 38 8.94 -9.15 -19.59
CA VAL A 38 9.92 -9.74 -18.67
C VAL A 38 10.85 -8.66 -18.14
N TRP A 39 11.47 -7.87 -19.01
CA TRP A 39 12.38 -6.80 -18.61
C TRP A 39 11.73 -5.76 -17.69
N GLN A 40 10.48 -5.37 -17.96
CA GLN A 40 9.73 -4.42 -17.14
C GLN A 40 9.29 -4.99 -15.80
N ASN A 41 9.20 -6.32 -15.68
CA ASN A 41 8.91 -7.02 -14.42
C ASN A 41 10.15 -7.58 -13.72
N THR A 42 11.34 -7.33 -14.27
CA THR A 42 12.60 -7.52 -13.55
C THR A 42 12.79 -6.34 -12.60
N TYR A 43 12.98 -6.66 -11.32
CA TYR A 43 13.26 -5.69 -10.26
C TYR A 43 14.63 -5.98 -9.67
N ALA A 44 15.34 -4.93 -9.27
CA ALA A 44 16.63 -5.05 -8.57
C ALA A 44 16.44 -5.49 -7.10
N LEU A 45 15.83 -6.67 -6.89
CA LEU A 45 15.42 -7.21 -5.60
C LEU A 45 15.78 -8.70 -5.45
N ARG A 46 16.14 -9.11 -4.24
CA ARG A 46 16.20 -10.51 -3.79
C ARG A 46 15.05 -10.77 -2.82
N GLU A 47 14.03 -11.49 -3.27
CA GLU A 47 12.86 -11.86 -2.46
C GLU A 47 13.12 -13.18 -1.69
N GLU A 48 12.84 -13.19 -0.39
CA GLU A 48 12.88 -14.36 0.49
C GLU A 48 11.50 -14.54 1.14
N THR A 49 10.90 -15.71 1.02
CA THR A 49 9.71 -16.05 1.83
C THR A 49 10.14 -16.24 3.28
N VAL A 50 9.48 -15.53 4.18
CA VAL A 50 9.78 -15.55 5.61
C VAL A 50 8.55 -15.94 6.40
N SER A 51 8.76 -16.36 7.65
CA SER A 51 7.67 -16.64 8.57
C SER A 51 7.99 -16.18 9.98
N LEU A 52 6.94 -15.78 10.68
CA LEU A 52 6.94 -15.27 12.05
C LEU A 52 5.83 -15.97 12.82
N ARG A 53 6.09 -16.37 14.07
CA ARG A 53 5.01 -16.74 14.99
C ARG A 53 4.63 -15.55 15.87
N HIS A 54 3.36 -15.20 15.89
CA HIS A 54 2.79 -14.17 16.76
C HIS A 54 1.47 -14.69 17.33
N ASP A 55 1.30 -14.60 18.66
CA ASP A 55 0.11 -15.09 19.38
C ASP A 55 -0.29 -16.52 19.00
N GLY A 56 0.72 -17.39 18.90
CA GLY A 56 0.54 -18.81 18.54
C GLY A 56 0.26 -19.08 17.06
N LYS A 57 0.02 -18.05 16.25
CA LYS A 57 -0.30 -18.14 14.82
C LYS A 57 0.94 -17.92 13.96
N LEU A 58 1.05 -18.69 12.88
CA LEU A 58 2.08 -18.50 11.86
C LEU A 58 1.64 -17.42 10.87
N LEU A 59 2.48 -16.40 10.70
CA LEU A 59 2.37 -15.38 9.66
C LEU A 59 3.42 -15.64 8.59
N LYS A 60 3.00 -15.70 7.34
CA LYS A 60 3.87 -15.79 6.16
C LYS A 60 4.07 -14.42 5.56
N GLY A 61 5.24 -14.21 4.98
CA GLY A 61 5.58 -12.92 4.41
C GLY A 61 6.71 -13.00 3.40
N VAL A 62 7.07 -11.83 2.89
CA VAL A 62 8.16 -11.63 1.94
C VAL A 62 9.11 -10.59 2.51
N LEU A 63 10.40 -10.94 2.54
CA LEU A 63 11.49 -10.02 2.75
C LEU A 63 12.17 -9.75 1.40
N ALA A 64 11.97 -8.55 0.86
CA ALA A 64 12.61 -8.10 -0.38
C ALA A 64 13.85 -7.26 -0.06
N ARG A 65 15.04 -7.78 -0.32
CA ARG A 65 16.33 -7.10 -0.11
C ARG A 65 16.82 -6.46 -1.41
N PRO A 66 17.69 -5.44 -1.34
CA PRO A 66 18.43 -4.99 -2.51
C PRO A 66 19.14 -6.15 -3.23
N GLU A 67 19.11 -6.13 -4.57
CA GLU A 67 19.81 -7.13 -5.39
C GLU A 67 21.31 -7.13 -5.14
N THR A 68 21.91 -5.96 -4.95
CA THR A 68 23.34 -5.78 -4.69
C THR A 68 23.61 -5.30 -3.26
N GLY A 69 24.82 -5.61 -2.77
CA GLY A 69 25.26 -5.32 -1.40
C GLY A 69 25.02 -6.49 -0.43
N GLU A 70 25.78 -6.49 0.66
CA GLU A 70 25.75 -7.57 1.67
C GLU A 70 24.99 -7.18 2.96
N GLY A 71 24.52 -5.94 3.05
CA GLY A 71 23.88 -5.41 4.25
C GLY A 71 24.88 -5.04 5.37
N PRO A 72 24.41 -4.89 6.62
CA PRO A 72 22.99 -4.95 7.01
C PRO A 72 22.19 -3.82 6.36
N PHE A 73 21.00 -4.13 5.85
CA PHE A 73 20.15 -3.16 5.16
C PHE A 73 19.26 -2.42 6.15
N GLY A 74 18.89 -1.17 5.86
CA GLY A 74 17.71 -0.60 6.53
C GLY A 74 16.46 -1.42 6.20
N LEU A 75 15.36 -1.22 6.92
CA LEU A 75 14.10 -1.93 6.67
C LEU A 75 12.90 -0.98 6.62
N VAL A 76 12.01 -1.24 5.68
CA VAL A 76 10.65 -0.69 5.67
C VAL A 76 9.65 -1.82 5.94
N VAL A 77 8.92 -1.75 7.04
CA VAL A 77 7.85 -2.71 7.36
C VAL A 77 6.52 -2.18 6.83
N PHE A 78 5.83 -3.01 6.05
CA PHE A 78 4.57 -2.67 5.39
C PHE A 78 3.37 -3.00 6.29
N VAL A 79 2.43 -2.07 6.38
CA VAL A 79 1.16 -2.22 7.10
C VAL A 79 0.01 -1.99 6.12
N HIS A 80 -0.76 -3.05 5.84
CA HIS A 80 -1.81 -3.04 4.82
C HIS A 80 -3.05 -2.21 5.20
N GLY A 81 -3.83 -1.86 4.19
CA GLY A 81 -5.17 -1.27 4.35
C GLY A 81 -6.22 -2.26 4.84
N ASP A 82 -7.49 -1.94 4.62
CA ASP A 82 -8.62 -2.85 4.87
C ASP A 82 -8.71 -3.94 3.79
N GLY A 83 -9.30 -5.09 4.11
CA GLY A 83 -9.46 -6.21 3.17
C GLY A 83 -8.40 -7.31 3.31
N PRO A 84 -8.58 -8.45 2.60
CA PRO A 84 -7.66 -9.58 2.59
C PRO A 84 -6.49 -9.31 1.64
N VAL A 85 -5.36 -8.85 2.16
CA VAL A 85 -4.18 -8.46 1.37
C VAL A 85 -3.02 -9.42 1.63
N ASP A 86 -2.47 -9.99 0.55
CA ASP A 86 -1.24 -10.78 0.60
C ASP A 86 0.02 -9.90 0.73
N ALA A 87 1.14 -10.51 1.10
CA ALA A 87 2.41 -9.85 1.38
C ALA A 87 2.93 -9.03 0.19
N THR A 88 2.61 -9.42 -1.05
CA THR A 88 3.05 -8.73 -2.27
C THR A 88 2.04 -7.68 -2.74
N HIS A 89 0.84 -7.69 -2.16
CA HIS A 89 -0.37 -7.03 -2.64
C HIS A 89 -0.55 -7.28 -4.14
N GLU A 90 -0.61 -8.55 -4.54
CA GLU A 90 -0.72 -8.96 -5.95
C GLU A 90 0.37 -8.32 -6.84
N THR A 91 1.56 -8.12 -6.25
CA THR A 91 2.77 -7.52 -6.81
C THR A 91 2.71 -6.03 -7.14
N PHE A 92 1.69 -5.31 -6.69
CA PHE A 92 1.71 -3.85 -6.68
C PHE A 92 2.85 -3.31 -5.80
N TYR A 93 3.35 -4.06 -4.81
CA TYR A 93 4.43 -3.57 -3.94
C TYR A 93 5.84 -3.64 -4.53
N ARG A 94 6.10 -4.42 -5.59
CA ARG A 94 7.46 -4.55 -6.13
C ARG A 94 8.09 -3.23 -6.61
N PRO A 95 7.38 -2.33 -7.32
CA PRO A 95 7.89 -0.99 -7.63
C PRO A 95 8.23 -0.15 -6.38
N LEU A 96 7.47 -0.29 -5.28
CA LEU A 96 7.73 0.41 -4.02
C LEU A 96 8.97 -0.16 -3.34
N TRP A 97 9.06 -1.49 -3.25
CA TRP A 97 10.22 -2.19 -2.69
C TRP A 97 11.51 -1.84 -3.43
N GLU A 98 11.46 -1.75 -4.76
CA GLU A 98 12.62 -1.32 -5.55
C GLU A 98 13.04 0.13 -5.23
N SER A 99 12.08 1.02 -4.99
CA SER A 99 12.36 2.40 -4.60
C SER A 99 13.08 2.47 -3.23
N PHE A 100 12.68 1.62 -2.29
CA PHE A 100 13.36 1.49 -0.99
C PHE A 100 14.72 0.80 -1.11
N ALA A 101 14.84 -0.21 -1.98
CA ALA A 101 16.10 -0.89 -2.24
C ALA A 101 17.16 0.06 -2.79
N ARG A 102 16.77 0.97 -3.70
CA ARG A 102 17.66 2.03 -4.19
C ARG A 102 18.16 2.94 -3.06
N ALA A 103 17.34 3.17 -2.04
CA ALA A 103 17.72 3.92 -0.84
C ALA A 103 18.55 3.10 0.18
N GLY A 104 18.85 1.83 -0.11
CA GLY A 104 19.59 0.93 0.79
C GLY A 104 18.73 0.32 1.90
N TYR A 105 17.43 0.16 1.65
CA TYR A 105 16.47 -0.44 2.57
C TYR A 105 15.83 -1.70 1.94
N ALA A 106 15.81 -2.80 2.69
CA ALA A 106 14.94 -3.92 2.43
C ALA A 106 13.47 -3.56 2.76
N SER A 107 12.54 -4.38 2.27
CA SER A 107 11.11 -4.27 2.57
C SER A 107 10.59 -5.57 3.15
N LEU A 108 9.82 -5.50 4.23
CA LEU A 108 9.18 -6.63 4.87
C LEU A 108 7.66 -6.44 4.89
N SER A 109 6.96 -7.44 4.39
CA SER A 109 5.50 -7.45 4.31
C SER A 109 4.99 -8.85 4.65
N PHE A 110 3.94 -8.94 5.47
CA PHE A 110 3.34 -10.22 5.87
C PHE A 110 1.93 -10.32 5.31
N ASP A 111 1.54 -11.50 4.83
CA ASP A 111 0.16 -11.78 4.50
C ASP A 111 -0.71 -11.54 5.74
N LYS A 112 -1.82 -10.82 5.58
CA LYS A 112 -2.76 -10.63 6.69
C LYS A 112 -3.27 -12.00 7.18
N PRO A 113 -3.64 -12.13 8.46
CA PRO A 113 -4.19 -13.39 8.97
C PRO A 113 -5.32 -13.93 8.08
N GLY A 114 -5.22 -15.20 7.69
CA GLY A 114 -6.16 -15.87 6.79
C GLY A 114 -5.91 -15.67 5.29
N THR A 115 -4.83 -14.97 4.90
CA THR A 115 -4.43 -14.78 3.50
C THR A 115 -3.03 -15.34 3.24
N GLY A 116 -2.69 -15.67 1.99
CA GLY A 116 -1.32 -16.07 1.58
C GLY A 116 -0.71 -17.27 2.33
N GLY A 117 -1.51 -17.99 3.13
CA GLY A 117 -1.06 -19.07 4.00
C GLY A 117 -0.63 -18.65 5.41
N SER A 118 -0.89 -17.39 5.82
CA SER A 118 -0.94 -16.98 7.22
C SER A 118 -2.16 -17.58 7.93
N GLU A 119 -1.97 -18.02 9.17
CA GLU A 119 -3.04 -18.54 10.04
C GLU A 119 -3.89 -17.40 10.64
N GLY A 120 -5.11 -17.74 11.06
CA GLY A 120 -6.06 -16.80 11.68
C GLY A 120 -7.02 -16.14 10.69
N ASP A 121 -7.63 -15.02 11.11
CA ASP A 121 -8.56 -14.22 10.32
C ASP A 121 -8.35 -12.74 10.65
N TRP A 122 -8.11 -11.92 9.64
CA TRP A 122 -7.91 -10.48 9.80
C TRP A 122 -9.18 -9.75 10.29
N LEU A 123 -10.38 -10.33 10.08
CA LEU A 123 -11.64 -9.81 10.61
C LEU A 123 -11.74 -9.99 12.13
N ASP A 124 -10.88 -10.81 12.73
CA ASP A 124 -10.81 -10.98 14.19
C ASP A 124 -9.90 -9.96 14.88
N GLN A 125 -9.19 -9.11 14.13
CA GLN A 125 -8.26 -8.14 14.70
C GLN A 125 -8.94 -6.79 15.05
N SER A 126 -8.51 -6.21 16.16
CA SER A 126 -8.61 -4.78 16.44
C SER A 126 -7.43 -4.01 15.83
N MET A 127 -7.52 -2.68 15.74
CA MET A 127 -6.37 -1.86 15.34
C MET A 127 -5.18 -1.96 16.32
N ALA A 128 -5.44 -2.35 17.59
CA ALA A 128 -4.37 -2.62 18.55
C ALA A 128 -3.67 -3.95 18.23
N ASP A 129 -4.44 -5.02 17.96
CA ASP A 129 -3.88 -6.32 17.57
C ASP A 129 -3.01 -6.20 16.31
N ARG A 130 -3.46 -5.38 15.33
CA ARG A 130 -2.66 -5.08 14.13
C ARG A 130 -1.36 -4.34 14.45
N ALA A 131 -1.35 -3.49 15.48
CA ALA A 131 -0.14 -2.81 15.93
C ALA A 131 0.81 -3.77 16.65
N ASP A 132 0.29 -4.68 17.47
CA ASP A 132 1.06 -5.76 18.11
C ASP A 132 1.70 -6.69 17.08
N GLU A 133 0.96 -7.07 16.04
CA GLU A 133 1.47 -7.85 14.91
C GLU A 133 2.62 -7.12 14.20
N THR A 134 2.47 -5.82 13.95
CA THR A 134 3.52 -5.00 13.33
C THR A 134 4.75 -4.88 14.23
N LEU A 135 4.57 -4.72 15.53
CA LEU A 135 5.67 -4.68 16.51
C LEU A 135 6.41 -6.01 16.57
N ALA A 136 5.70 -7.13 16.47
CA ALA A 136 6.31 -8.46 16.38
C ALA A 136 7.17 -8.61 15.11
N ALA A 137 6.69 -8.12 13.97
CA ALA A 137 7.47 -8.08 12.72
C ALA A 137 8.75 -7.21 12.86
N VAL A 138 8.63 -6.03 13.48
CA VAL A 138 9.78 -5.15 13.76
C VAL A 138 10.77 -5.84 14.71
N ALA A 139 10.29 -6.48 15.78
CA ALA A 139 11.15 -7.18 16.74
C ALA A 139 11.88 -8.37 16.11
N TRP A 140 11.17 -9.17 15.31
CA TRP A 140 11.75 -10.27 14.53
C TRP A 140 12.84 -9.77 13.60
N ALA A 141 12.60 -8.67 12.88
CA ALA A 141 13.57 -8.12 11.95
C ALA A 141 14.83 -7.59 12.64
N ARG A 142 14.72 -7.01 13.84
CA ARG A 142 15.88 -6.58 14.64
C ARG A 142 16.79 -7.73 15.08
N GLY A 143 16.28 -8.95 15.09
CA GLY A 143 17.07 -10.15 15.40
C GLY A 143 17.86 -10.69 14.21
N ARG A 144 17.67 -10.15 12.99
CA ARG A 144 18.33 -10.65 11.79
C ARG A 144 19.68 -9.98 11.54
N PRO A 145 20.73 -10.73 11.15
CA PRO A 145 22.05 -10.17 10.88
C PRO A 145 22.12 -9.37 9.57
N ASP A 146 21.22 -9.62 8.62
CA ASP A 146 21.15 -8.92 7.33
C ASP A 146 20.34 -7.61 7.40
N ILE A 147 19.79 -7.24 8.56
CA ILE A 147 18.99 -6.04 8.80
C ILE A 147 19.62 -5.17 9.88
N ASP A 148 19.77 -3.87 9.60
CA ASP A 148 20.20 -2.88 10.58
C ASP A 148 18.99 -2.48 11.44
N GLY A 149 18.93 -3.05 12.64
CA GLY A 149 17.84 -2.81 13.59
C GLY A 149 17.68 -1.37 14.07
N ARG A 150 18.64 -0.47 13.75
CA ARG A 150 18.57 0.99 14.01
C ARG A 150 17.95 1.76 12.86
N ARG A 151 17.84 1.17 11.67
CA ARG A 151 17.32 1.79 10.44
C ARG A 151 16.02 1.15 10.02
N ILE A 152 15.03 1.15 10.91
CA ILE A 152 13.69 0.61 10.62
C ILE A 152 12.68 1.75 10.52
N GLY A 153 11.94 1.80 9.41
CA GLY A 153 10.79 2.67 9.22
C GLY A 153 9.53 1.87 8.88
N LEU A 154 8.38 2.55 8.89
CA LEU A 154 7.10 1.97 8.51
C LEU A 154 6.59 2.59 7.22
N TRP A 155 5.90 1.78 6.42
CA TRP A 155 5.03 2.24 5.34
C TRP A 155 3.65 1.65 5.57
N GLY A 156 2.60 2.45 5.42
CA GLY A 156 1.25 1.92 5.49
C GLY A 156 0.22 2.79 4.78
N ALA A 157 -0.85 2.15 4.32
CA ALA A 157 -1.90 2.80 3.55
C ALA A 157 -3.29 2.66 4.19
N SER A 158 -4.16 3.66 3.96
CA SER A 158 -5.59 3.58 4.30
C SER A 158 -5.84 3.29 5.80
N GLN A 159 -6.49 2.16 6.13
CA GLN A 159 -6.71 1.66 7.50
C GLN A 159 -5.43 1.60 8.36
N ALA A 160 -4.25 1.48 7.75
CA ALA A 160 -2.98 1.56 8.46
C ALA A 160 -2.78 2.90 9.20
N GLY A 161 -3.49 3.97 8.81
CA GLY A 161 -3.48 5.26 9.52
C GLY A 161 -3.84 5.16 11.01
N TRP A 162 -4.66 4.18 11.41
CA TRP A 162 -4.95 3.89 12.82
C TRP A 162 -3.91 3.02 13.51
N VAL A 163 -3.08 2.31 12.74
CA VAL A 163 -2.10 1.33 13.23
C VAL A 163 -0.72 1.97 13.40
N LEU A 164 -0.24 2.69 12.39
CA LEU A 164 1.11 3.28 12.35
C LEU A 164 1.42 4.12 13.61
N PRO A 165 0.54 5.02 14.08
CA PRO A 165 0.84 5.84 15.27
C PRO A 165 0.88 5.01 16.55
N LYS A 166 0.10 3.92 16.64
CA LYS A 166 0.13 2.99 17.78
C LYS A 166 1.45 2.23 17.86
N VAL A 167 1.98 1.80 16.72
CA VAL A 167 3.30 1.15 16.63
C VAL A 167 4.38 2.14 17.07
N ALA A 168 4.37 3.36 16.53
CA ALA A 168 5.36 4.37 16.89
C ALA A 168 5.28 4.84 18.36
N ALA A 169 4.08 4.83 18.96
CA ALA A 169 3.93 5.10 20.39
C ALA A 169 4.61 4.07 21.28
N ARG A 170 4.78 2.83 20.80
CA ARG A 170 5.37 1.71 21.54
C ARG A 170 6.81 1.42 21.11
N ASP A 171 7.25 1.96 19.98
CA ASP A 171 8.62 1.85 19.50
C ASP A 171 9.19 3.20 19.05
N GLY A 172 9.77 3.91 20.02
CA GLY A 172 10.44 5.19 19.78
C GLY A 172 11.74 5.11 18.98
N ARG A 173 12.16 3.92 18.53
CA ARG A 173 13.37 3.73 17.71
C ARG A 173 13.07 3.67 16.21
N LEU A 174 11.82 3.85 15.80
CA LEU A 174 11.47 3.96 14.38
C LEU A 174 12.09 5.22 13.77
N GLN A 175 12.76 5.06 12.65
CA GLN A 175 13.47 6.12 11.95
C GLN A 175 12.54 7.03 11.15
N PHE A 176 11.44 6.49 10.62
CA PHE A 176 10.44 7.26 9.89
C PHE A 176 9.11 6.49 9.77
N VAL A 177 8.05 7.22 9.42
CA VAL A 177 6.74 6.68 9.05
C VAL A 177 6.31 7.27 7.70
N ILE A 178 5.89 6.43 6.77
CA ILE A 178 5.28 6.83 5.50
C ILE A 178 3.81 6.44 5.56
N ALA A 179 2.93 7.44 5.59
CA ALA A 179 1.49 7.27 5.71
C ALA A 179 0.81 7.67 4.39
N VAL A 180 0.25 6.68 3.70
CA VAL A 180 -0.32 6.82 2.35
C VAL A 180 -1.84 6.81 2.38
N SER A 181 -2.47 7.92 2.02
CA SER A 181 -3.92 8.13 2.21
C SER A 181 -4.41 7.60 3.57
N PRO A 182 -3.80 8.01 4.70
CA PRO A 182 -4.08 7.39 5.98
C PRO A 182 -5.44 7.81 6.53
N ALA A 183 -6.20 6.85 7.05
CA ALA A 183 -7.43 7.16 7.76
C ALA A 183 -7.14 7.70 9.18
N VAL A 184 -7.86 8.76 9.59
CA VAL A 184 -7.69 9.41 10.90
C VAL A 184 -8.78 9.02 11.89
N ASN A 185 -10.05 9.28 11.59
CA ASN A 185 -11.18 8.94 12.46
C ASN A 185 -12.20 8.10 11.71
N TRP A 186 -12.48 6.89 12.20
CA TRP A 186 -13.35 5.93 11.54
C TRP A 186 -14.73 6.51 11.17
N LEU A 187 -15.35 7.22 12.10
CA LEU A 187 -16.71 7.73 11.92
C LEU A 187 -16.75 8.86 10.87
N ARG A 188 -15.80 9.80 10.92
CA ARG A 188 -15.73 10.91 9.97
C ARG A 188 -15.36 10.41 8.57
N GLN A 189 -14.37 9.53 8.48
CA GLN A 189 -13.96 8.91 7.21
C GLN A 189 -15.09 8.08 6.60
N GLY A 190 -15.80 7.27 7.40
CA GLY A 190 -16.97 6.53 6.90
C GLY A 190 -18.15 7.41 6.48
N ARG A 191 -18.27 8.64 7.01
CA ARG A 191 -19.26 9.61 6.51
C ARG A 191 -18.79 10.25 5.20
N TYR A 192 -17.52 10.63 5.11
CA TYR A 192 -16.93 11.20 3.89
C TYR A 192 -17.08 10.22 2.72
N ASN A 193 -16.63 8.97 2.90
CA ASN A 193 -16.68 7.95 1.86
C ASN A 193 -18.11 7.71 1.35
N LEU A 194 -19.09 7.54 2.25
CA LEU A 194 -20.50 7.42 1.87
C LEU A 194 -20.97 8.60 0.99
N LEU A 195 -20.65 9.83 1.37
CA LEU A 195 -21.06 11.01 0.62
C LEU A 195 -20.30 11.18 -0.70
N ALA A 196 -19.04 10.75 -0.75
CA ALA A 196 -18.23 10.76 -1.97
C ALA A 196 -18.77 9.75 -3.00
N GLU A 197 -19.11 8.53 -2.57
CA GLU A 197 -19.73 7.50 -3.42
C GLU A 197 -21.09 7.94 -3.95
N LEU A 198 -21.97 8.43 -3.07
CA LEU A 198 -23.28 8.94 -3.49
C LEU A 198 -23.17 10.11 -4.48
N ARG A 199 -22.16 10.97 -4.33
CA ARG A 199 -21.91 12.05 -5.30
C ARG A 199 -21.43 11.50 -6.64
N ARG A 200 -20.50 10.54 -6.62
CA ARG A 200 -19.97 9.89 -7.82
C ARG A 200 -21.08 9.19 -8.60
N ASP A 201 -22.00 8.55 -7.89
CA ASP A 201 -23.08 7.75 -8.48
C ASP A 201 -24.31 8.61 -8.85
N GLY A 202 -24.24 9.93 -8.67
CA GLY A 202 -25.29 10.87 -9.10
C GLY A 202 -26.54 10.87 -8.21
N ALA A 203 -26.42 10.43 -6.95
CA ALA A 203 -27.55 10.30 -6.05
C ALA A 203 -28.26 11.64 -5.77
N SER A 204 -29.60 11.59 -5.78
CA SER A 204 -30.49 12.69 -5.43
C SER A 204 -30.32 13.14 -3.98
N ALA A 205 -30.91 14.30 -3.64
CA ALA A 205 -30.94 14.75 -2.25
C ALA A 205 -31.68 13.77 -1.32
N GLN A 206 -32.74 13.14 -1.82
CA GLN A 206 -33.55 12.18 -1.07
C GLN A 206 -32.76 10.90 -0.77
N GLU A 207 -32.06 10.33 -1.76
CA GLU A 207 -31.20 9.15 -1.58
C GLU A 207 -30.07 9.44 -0.60
N ARG A 208 -29.44 10.61 -0.70
CA ARG A 208 -28.40 11.04 0.26
C ARG A 208 -28.93 11.11 1.69
N GLN A 209 -30.11 11.69 1.89
CA GLN A 209 -30.73 11.73 3.22
C GLN A 209 -31.10 10.34 3.73
N ALA A 210 -31.63 9.46 2.88
CA ALA A 210 -31.96 8.08 3.25
C ALA A 210 -30.72 7.29 3.68
N ALA A 211 -29.63 7.41 2.92
CA ALA A 211 -28.35 6.78 3.24
C ALA A 211 -27.76 7.29 4.57
N LEU A 212 -27.84 8.61 4.82
CA LEU A 212 -27.42 9.19 6.11
C LEU A 212 -28.26 8.70 7.30
N ARG A 213 -29.58 8.54 7.12
CA ARG A 213 -30.45 7.95 8.15
C ARG A 213 -30.08 6.50 8.42
N ARG A 214 -29.91 5.67 7.38
CA ARG A 214 -29.46 4.28 7.50
C ARG A 214 -28.13 4.19 8.24
N ARG A 215 -27.16 5.04 7.87
CA ARG A 215 -25.86 5.13 8.54
C ARG A 215 -26.00 5.50 10.03
N GLN A 216 -26.90 6.41 10.38
CA GLN A 216 -27.14 6.78 11.77
C GLN A 216 -27.70 5.60 12.57
N THR A 217 -28.71 4.90 12.04
CA THR A 217 -29.24 3.65 12.65
C THR A 217 -28.12 2.64 12.89
N THR A 218 -27.26 2.41 11.90
CA THR A 218 -26.11 1.53 12.01
C THR A 218 -25.17 1.95 13.15
N LEU A 219 -24.86 3.25 13.27
CA LEU A 219 -24.02 3.73 14.37
C LEU A 219 -24.65 3.56 15.74
N ASP A 220 -25.96 3.78 15.88
CA ASP A 220 -26.65 3.61 17.15
C ASP A 220 -26.66 2.14 17.60
N LEU A 221 -26.80 1.21 16.65
CA LEU A 221 -26.64 -0.22 16.88
C LEU A 221 -25.22 -0.60 17.30
N LEU A 222 -24.19 -0.05 16.64
CA LEU A 222 -22.80 -0.29 17.02
C LEU A 222 -22.50 0.25 18.43
N ARG A 223 -23.01 1.44 18.78
CA ARG A 223 -22.80 2.07 20.09
C ARG A 223 -23.36 1.25 21.24
N ARG A 224 -24.53 0.64 21.05
CA ARG A 224 -25.20 -0.20 22.06
C ARG A 224 -24.73 -1.65 22.08
N GLY A 225 -23.80 -2.03 21.19
CA GLY A 225 -23.30 -3.41 21.10
C GLY A 225 -24.30 -4.40 20.51
N ALA A 226 -25.13 -3.95 19.55
CA ALA A 226 -26.13 -4.81 18.92
C ALA A 226 -25.50 -5.98 18.15
N SER A 227 -26.19 -7.11 18.15
CA SER A 227 -25.87 -8.28 17.34
C SER A 227 -26.08 -8.03 15.84
N PHE A 228 -25.48 -8.86 14.99
CA PHE A 228 -25.71 -8.81 13.55
C PHE A 228 -27.18 -9.09 13.18
N ALA A 229 -27.89 -9.90 13.97
CA ALA A 229 -29.31 -10.17 13.77
C ALA A 229 -30.16 -8.91 13.99
N GLU A 230 -29.89 -8.14 15.06
CA GLU A 230 -30.54 -6.86 15.31
C GLU A 230 -30.21 -5.83 14.23
N TYR A 231 -28.96 -5.80 13.75
CA TYR A 231 -28.58 -4.96 12.60
C TYR A 231 -29.44 -5.27 11.37
N ARG A 232 -29.48 -6.54 10.96
CA ARG A 232 -30.30 -6.97 9.81
C ARG A 232 -31.77 -6.64 9.97
N ALA A 233 -32.33 -6.85 11.17
CA ALA A 233 -33.73 -6.52 11.44
C ALA A 233 -34.01 -5.00 11.31
N ALA A 234 -33.05 -4.16 11.72
CA ALA A 234 -33.21 -2.71 11.72
C ALA A 234 -32.95 -2.05 10.35
N VAL A 235 -32.00 -2.55 9.56
CA VAL A 235 -31.64 -1.93 8.26
C VAL A 235 -32.26 -2.64 7.05
N GLY A 236 -32.86 -3.82 7.24
CA GLY A 236 -33.44 -4.63 6.18
C GLY A 236 -32.35 -5.32 5.35
N ASP A 237 -32.11 -4.80 4.14
CA ASP A 237 -31.01 -5.28 3.30
C ASP A 237 -29.67 -4.98 4.00
N ALA A 238 -28.84 -6.01 4.16
CA ALA A 238 -27.54 -5.90 4.77
C ALA A 238 -26.48 -5.36 3.81
N ASP A 239 -26.77 -5.29 2.51
CA ASP A 239 -25.91 -4.71 1.47
C ASP A 239 -24.51 -5.35 1.49
N GLY A 240 -24.49 -6.69 1.46
CA GLY A 240 -23.27 -7.48 1.51
C GLY A 240 -22.58 -7.59 2.89
N MET A 241 -23.06 -6.91 3.93
CA MET A 241 -22.52 -7.05 5.29
C MET A 241 -22.66 -8.50 5.80
N THR A 242 -21.55 -9.09 6.21
CA THR A 242 -21.51 -10.43 6.82
C THR A 242 -21.45 -10.34 8.36
N PRO A 243 -21.78 -11.42 9.11
CA PRO A 243 -21.60 -11.44 10.55
C PRO A 243 -20.16 -11.15 10.99
N ALA A 244 -19.16 -11.74 10.29
CA ALA A 244 -17.75 -11.52 10.58
C ALA A 244 -17.35 -10.05 10.35
N ARG A 245 -17.81 -9.45 9.24
CA ARG A 245 -17.56 -8.03 8.96
C ARG A 245 -18.24 -7.11 9.96
N TRP A 246 -19.46 -7.43 10.39
CA TRP A 246 -20.14 -6.70 11.47
C TRP A 246 -19.33 -6.74 12.77
N SER A 247 -18.86 -7.92 13.19
CA SER A 247 -18.03 -8.09 14.37
C SER A 247 -16.73 -7.28 14.28
N PHE A 248 -16.06 -7.29 13.12
CA PHE A 248 -14.88 -6.47 12.87
C PHE A 248 -15.17 -4.96 13.03
N ILE A 249 -16.27 -4.47 12.46
CA ILE A 249 -16.67 -3.06 12.57
C ILE A 249 -17.07 -2.73 14.01
N ALA A 250 -17.84 -3.59 14.68
CA ALA A 250 -18.22 -3.42 16.08
C ALA A 250 -16.99 -3.24 16.98
N ARG A 251 -15.93 -4.03 16.75
CA ARG A 251 -14.66 -3.93 17.47
C ARG A 251 -13.90 -2.63 17.18
N ASN A 252 -13.97 -2.11 15.94
CA ASN A 252 -13.06 -1.06 15.45
C ASN A 252 -13.69 0.31 15.18
N HIS A 253 -15.02 0.46 15.18
CA HIS A 253 -15.70 1.70 14.75
C HIS A 253 -15.36 2.96 15.56
N ARG A 254 -14.72 2.80 16.73
CA ARG A 254 -14.25 3.90 17.58
C ARG A 254 -12.79 4.30 17.31
N SER A 255 -12.15 3.72 16.31
CA SER A 255 -10.76 4.01 15.98
C SER A 255 -10.59 5.49 15.59
N ASP A 256 -9.67 6.15 16.29
CA ASP A 256 -9.28 7.53 16.06
C ASP A 256 -7.78 7.69 16.33
N ALA A 257 -7.02 8.05 15.29
CA ALA A 257 -5.58 8.23 15.35
C ALA A 257 -5.17 9.58 15.96
N THR A 258 -6.09 10.53 16.16
CA THR A 258 -5.79 11.90 16.61
C THR A 258 -4.97 11.92 17.90
N ALA A 259 -5.29 11.04 18.87
CA ALA A 259 -4.52 10.96 20.10
C ALA A 259 -3.14 10.33 19.88
N ASP A 260 -3.09 9.21 19.15
CA ASP A 260 -1.88 8.42 18.93
C ASP A 260 -0.88 9.15 18.03
N LEU A 261 -1.33 10.01 17.12
CA LEU A 261 -0.47 10.84 16.27
C LEU A 261 0.48 11.74 17.08
N ARG A 262 0.14 12.09 18.32
CA ARG A 262 1.06 12.85 19.18
C ARG A 262 2.35 12.08 19.47
N ALA A 263 2.32 10.75 19.42
CA ALA A 263 3.49 9.93 19.64
C ALA A 263 4.48 9.95 18.47
N VAL A 264 4.05 10.29 17.24
CA VAL A 264 4.95 10.39 16.07
C VAL A 264 5.59 11.78 15.91
N ARG A 265 5.40 12.72 16.86
CA ARG A 265 5.97 14.08 16.79
C ARG A 265 7.49 14.13 16.69
N GLY A 266 8.19 13.13 17.22
CA GLY A 266 9.65 13.01 17.17
C GLY A 266 10.17 12.24 15.95
N THR A 267 9.28 11.63 15.17
CA THR A 267 9.63 10.74 14.06
C THR A 267 9.37 11.47 12.74
N PRO A 268 10.31 11.48 11.77
CA PRO A 268 10.04 11.94 10.41
C PRO A 268 8.84 11.21 9.78
N VAL A 269 7.86 11.97 9.31
CA VAL A 269 6.64 11.49 8.67
C VAL A 269 6.57 12.02 7.24
N LEU A 270 6.34 11.11 6.29
CA LEU A 270 5.87 11.46 4.95
C LEU A 270 4.37 11.18 4.87
N LEU A 271 3.57 12.24 4.75
CA LEU A 271 2.14 12.16 4.49
C LEU A 271 1.90 12.25 2.98
N VAL A 272 1.35 11.20 2.40
CA VAL A 272 1.04 11.09 0.97
C VAL A 272 -0.46 11.20 0.77
N LEU A 273 -0.89 12.16 -0.07
CA LEU A 273 -2.28 12.51 -0.28
C LEU A 273 -2.66 12.42 -1.76
N ALA A 274 -3.72 11.66 -2.07
CA ALA A 274 -4.23 11.45 -3.41
C ALA A 274 -5.36 12.44 -3.76
N GLY A 275 -5.30 13.10 -4.92
CA GLY A 275 -6.25 14.17 -5.27
C GLY A 275 -7.69 13.71 -5.58
N HIS A 276 -7.86 12.46 -6.01
CA HIS A 276 -9.15 11.85 -6.32
C HIS A 276 -9.55 10.77 -5.29
N ASP A 277 -9.12 10.93 -4.04
CA ASP A 277 -9.43 9.97 -2.97
C ASP A 277 -10.91 10.06 -2.54
N VAL A 278 -11.63 8.95 -2.71
CA VAL A 278 -13.05 8.80 -2.30
C VAL A 278 -13.20 8.04 -1.00
N ASN A 279 -12.11 7.48 -0.47
CA ASN A 279 -12.10 6.69 0.76
C ASN A 279 -11.71 7.56 1.95
N VAL A 280 -10.75 8.48 1.75
CA VAL A 280 -10.22 9.36 2.78
C VAL A 280 -10.43 10.83 2.44
N ASP A 281 -10.91 11.60 3.42
CA ASP A 281 -11.01 13.06 3.32
C ASP A 281 -9.60 13.68 3.37
N VAL A 282 -9.08 14.06 2.20
CA VAL A 282 -7.72 14.61 2.04
C VAL A 282 -7.53 15.90 2.83
N ALA A 283 -8.52 16.80 2.79
CA ALA A 283 -8.44 18.10 3.43
C ALA A 283 -8.47 17.95 4.95
N GLU A 284 -9.38 17.11 5.47
CA GLU A 284 -9.42 16.79 6.89
C GLU A 284 -8.12 16.13 7.36
N THR A 285 -7.64 15.14 6.60
CA THR A 285 -6.43 14.37 6.95
C THR A 285 -5.22 15.27 7.01
N GLU A 286 -5.01 16.13 6.00
CA GLU A 286 -3.90 17.09 6.01
C GLU A 286 -3.99 18.05 7.18
N ALA A 287 -5.19 18.61 7.44
CA ALA A 287 -5.40 19.54 8.55
C ALA A 287 -5.05 18.91 9.89
N VAL A 288 -5.51 17.67 10.15
CA VAL A 288 -5.20 16.95 11.40
C VAL A 288 -3.70 16.67 11.55
N TYR A 289 -3.04 16.20 10.49
CA TYR A 289 -1.60 15.93 10.55
C TYR A 289 -0.79 17.21 10.79
N ARG A 290 -1.14 18.33 10.14
CA ARG A 290 -0.46 19.62 10.33
C ARG A 290 -0.71 20.25 11.70
N ASP A 291 -1.89 20.05 12.27
CA ASP A 291 -2.22 20.52 13.62
C ASP A 291 -1.42 19.75 14.69
N ILE A 292 -1.28 18.44 14.51
CA ILE A 292 -0.67 17.59 15.53
C ILE A 292 0.86 17.55 15.40
N LEU A 293 1.40 17.45 14.18
CA LEU A 293 2.83 17.21 13.94
C LEU A 293 3.57 18.50 13.63
N PRO A 294 4.77 18.69 14.22
CA PRO A 294 5.56 19.88 13.93
C PRO A 294 6.06 19.85 12.48
N ALA A 295 6.11 21.03 11.84
CA ALA A 295 6.54 21.15 10.44
C ALA A 295 7.92 20.54 10.15
N ARG A 296 8.83 20.52 11.14
CA ARG A 296 10.16 19.90 11.00
C ARG A 296 10.14 18.38 10.84
N SER A 297 9.08 17.71 11.30
CA SER A 297 8.95 16.25 11.21
C SER A 297 7.90 15.82 10.19
N LEU A 298 7.15 16.72 9.57
CA LEU A 298 6.10 16.41 8.62
C LEU A 298 6.46 16.90 7.21
N THR A 299 6.66 15.96 6.29
CA THR A 299 6.68 16.22 4.85
C THR A 299 5.32 15.84 4.27
N VAL A 300 4.64 16.76 3.58
CA VAL A 300 3.38 16.49 2.90
C VAL A 300 3.62 16.44 1.39
N ALA A 301 3.12 15.40 0.73
CA ALA A 301 3.21 15.21 -0.72
C ALA A 301 1.82 14.98 -1.31
N HIS A 302 1.44 15.82 -2.27
CA HIS A 302 0.17 15.72 -2.99
C HIS A 302 0.37 15.14 -4.38
N TYR A 303 -0.53 14.25 -4.76
CA TYR A 303 -0.59 13.63 -6.07
C TYR A 303 -1.98 13.89 -6.68
N PRO A 304 -2.17 15.02 -7.38
CA PRO A 304 -3.50 15.47 -7.82
C PRO A 304 -4.25 14.48 -8.72
N ALA A 305 -3.54 13.76 -9.58
CA ALA A 305 -4.11 12.77 -10.48
C ALA A 305 -4.28 11.37 -9.85
N ALA A 306 -3.86 11.17 -8.59
CA ALA A 306 -3.94 9.87 -7.95
C ALA A 306 -5.31 9.60 -7.34
N THR A 307 -5.68 8.33 -7.33
CA THR A 307 -6.78 7.79 -6.52
C THR A 307 -6.25 7.19 -5.21
N HIS A 308 -7.13 6.59 -4.42
CA HIS A 308 -6.82 6.08 -3.08
C HIS A 308 -5.60 5.14 -3.04
N SER A 309 -5.42 4.30 -4.07
CA SER A 309 -4.29 3.36 -4.18
C SER A 309 -3.01 4.00 -4.77
N LEU A 310 -2.99 5.32 -4.95
CA LEU A 310 -1.93 6.11 -5.61
C LEU A 310 -1.71 5.73 -7.09
N VAL A 311 -2.71 5.07 -7.66
CA VAL A 311 -2.84 4.77 -9.08
C VAL A 311 -3.36 6.00 -9.80
N ASP A 312 -2.93 6.21 -11.04
CA ASP A 312 -3.47 7.27 -11.88
C ASP A 312 -4.99 7.13 -12.11
N HIS A 313 -5.75 8.22 -11.93
CA HIS A 313 -7.21 8.21 -12.01
C HIS A 313 -7.74 7.78 -13.37
N ASP A 314 -7.12 8.22 -14.47
CA ASP A 314 -7.57 7.83 -15.81
C ASP A 314 -7.26 6.35 -16.11
N LEU A 315 -6.23 5.82 -15.46
CA LEU A 315 -5.87 4.42 -15.54
C LEU A 315 -6.85 3.53 -14.76
N GLU A 316 -7.18 3.90 -13.51
CA GLU A 316 -8.05 3.10 -12.65
C GLU A 316 -9.50 3.02 -13.17
N ARG A 317 -9.97 4.07 -13.88
CA ARG A 317 -11.30 4.04 -14.52
C ARG A 317 -11.45 2.99 -15.61
N SER A 318 -10.36 2.36 -16.06
CA SER A 318 -10.39 1.32 -17.09
C SER A 318 -9.62 0.09 -16.65
N ARG A 319 -10.37 -0.95 -16.25
CA ARG A 319 -9.81 -2.24 -15.82
C ARG A 319 -8.79 -2.80 -16.83
N TRP A 320 -9.09 -2.74 -18.13
CA TRP A 320 -8.17 -3.27 -19.14
C TRP A 320 -6.90 -2.42 -19.26
N ARG A 321 -6.98 -1.08 -19.16
CA ARG A 321 -5.80 -0.21 -19.21
C ARG A 321 -4.93 -0.43 -17.98
N LEU A 322 -5.54 -0.54 -16.81
CA LEU A 322 -4.84 -0.83 -15.56
C LEU A 322 -4.12 -2.18 -15.64
N THR A 323 -4.82 -3.24 -16.02
CA THR A 323 -4.21 -4.58 -16.17
C THR A 323 -3.07 -4.55 -17.20
N LEU A 324 -3.28 -3.94 -18.37
CA LEU A 324 -2.24 -3.86 -19.39
C LEU A 324 -1.01 -3.09 -18.90
N THR A 325 -1.23 -1.98 -18.19
CA THR A 325 -0.14 -1.15 -17.64
C THR A 325 0.59 -1.88 -16.52
N ALA A 326 -0.12 -2.56 -15.62
CA ALA A 326 0.48 -3.37 -14.58
C ALA A 326 1.36 -4.49 -15.15
N VAL A 327 0.97 -5.10 -16.27
CA VAL A 327 1.75 -6.16 -16.91
C VAL A 327 2.93 -5.60 -17.71
N VAL A 328 2.70 -4.58 -18.54
CA VAL A 328 3.71 -4.11 -19.53
C VAL A 328 4.64 -3.05 -18.95
N ALA A 329 4.19 -2.26 -17.97
CA ALA A 329 4.94 -1.17 -17.38
C ALA A 329 4.52 -0.93 -15.92
N PRO A 330 4.72 -1.89 -15.00
CA PRO A 330 4.20 -1.84 -13.63
C PRO A 330 4.62 -0.58 -12.86
N ARG A 331 5.83 -0.05 -13.12
CA ARG A 331 6.31 1.19 -12.50
C ARG A 331 5.47 2.43 -12.88
N LYS A 332 4.74 2.38 -14.01
CA LYS A 332 3.86 3.46 -14.50
C LYS A 332 2.42 3.37 -13.97
N VAL A 333 2.09 2.34 -13.20
CA VAL A 333 0.80 2.26 -12.50
C VAL A 333 0.64 3.43 -11.52
N TYR A 334 1.74 3.78 -10.86
CA TYR A 334 1.79 4.85 -9.88
C TYR A 334 1.91 6.22 -10.56
N THR A 335 1.19 7.21 -10.03
CA THR A 335 1.17 8.54 -10.63
C THR A 335 2.44 9.35 -10.33
N GLY A 336 2.85 10.17 -11.31
CA GLY A 336 3.84 11.23 -11.15
C GLY A 336 5.19 10.77 -10.58
N ARG A 337 5.65 11.48 -9.54
CA ARG A 337 6.96 11.25 -8.91
C ARG A 337 6.88 10.36 -7.66
N PHE A 338 5.76 9.67 -7.43
CA PHE A 338 5.52 8.97 -6.17
C PHE A 338 6.66 8.04 -5.75
N LEU A 339 7.09 7.14 -6.65
CA LEU A 339 8.20 6.22 -6.39
C LEU A 339 9.53 6.94 -6.09
N ALA A 340 9.82 8.02 -6.82
CA ALA A 340 11.02 8.82 -6.60
C ALA A 340 10.97 9.62 -5.29
N ASP A 341 9.79 10.05 -4.86
CA ASP A 341 9.59 10.77 -3.60
C ASP A 341 9.75 9.83 -2.40
N LEU A 342 9.31 8.56 -2.51
CA LEU A 342 9.58 7.50 -1.53
C LEU A 342 11.09 7.30 -1.34
N GLU A 343 11.82 7.06 -2.43
CA GLU A 343 13.28 6.89 -2.39
C GLU A 343 13.96 8.11 -1.74
N ARG A 344 13.61 9.32 -2.19
CA ARG A 344 14.22 10.56 -1.70
C ARG A 344 13.93 10.79 -0.22
N PHE A 345 12.72 10.51 0.25
CA PHE A 345 12.37 10.65 1.66
C PHE A 345 13.20 9.70 2.52
N VAL A 346 13.27 8.41 2.16
CA VAL A 346 14.02 7.41 2.92
C VAL A 346 15.53 7.74 2.96
N ARG A 347 16.12 8.17 1.83
CA ARG A 347 17.53 8.61 1.81
C ARG A 347 17.81 9.77 2.76
N ARG A 348 16.91 10.76 2.83
CA ARG A 348 17.06 11.91 3.74
C ARG A 348 16.92 11.51 5.20
N SER A 349 15.95 10.65 5.52
CA SER A 349 15.77 10.13 6.88
C SER A 349 16.98 9.32 7.35
N ALA A 350 17.65 8.62 6.44
CA ALA A 350 18.92 7.94 6.72
C ALA A 350 20.06 8.93 7.03
N ALA A 351 20.21 9.98 6.23
CA ALA A 351 21.26 10.99 6.42
C ALA A 351 21.09 11.81 7.71
N GLY A 352 19.86 12.16 8.07
CA GLY A 352 19.55 12.89 9.29
C GLY A 352 19.85 12.11 10.58
N ALA A 353 19.80 10.78 10.54
CA ALA A 353 20.14 9.92 11.67
C ALA A 353 21.66 9.78 11.90
N GLY A 354 22.49 10.10 10.90
CA GLY A 354 23.95 9.96 10.94
C GLY A 354 24.71 11.19 11.46
N THR A 355 24.04 12.32 11.69
CA THR A 355 24.66 13.60 12.11
C THR A 355 24.49 13.88 13.60
N GLY A 356 24.54 12.85 14.44
CA GLY A 356 24.58 12.98 15.90
C GLY A 356 25.85 13.64 16.46
N GLU A 357 26.55 14.46 15.68
CA GLU A 357 27.54 15.43 16.16
C GLU A 357 26.95 16.83 15.98
N ASP A 358 26.71 17.49 17.12
CA ASP A 358 26.40 18.91 17.22
C ASP A 358 27.51 19.75 16.53
N PRO A 359 27.23 20.44 15.40
CA PRO A 359 28.24 21.26 14.73
C PRO A 359 28.61 22.53 15.53
N LEU A 360 27.96 22.80 16.67
CA LEU A 360 28.19 24.00 17.48
C LEU A 360 29.08 23.76 18.71
N ARG A 361 29.70 22.57 18.85
CA ARG A 361 30.65 22.27 19.95
C ARG A 361 32.12 22.18 19.57
N ARG A 362 32.53 22.82 18.47
CA ARG A 362 33.95 23.14 18.19
C ARG A 362 34.10 24.61 17.88
N GLY A 363 34.09 25.44 18.91
CA GLY A 363 34.25 26.87 18.77
C GLY A 363 34.29 27.63 20.09
N ASN A 364 35.11 27.19 21.05
CA ASN A 364 35.83 28.06 21.99
C ASN A 364 36.52 27.22 23.07
N ALA A 365 37.84 27.08 22.97
CA ALA A 365 38.77 27.04 24.11
C ALA A 365 40.21 26.93 23.60
N SER A 366 40.68 27.98 22.95
CA SER A 366 42.09 28.36 22.99
C SER A 366 42.18 29.86 22.79
N GLU A 367 42.99 30.51 23.64
CA GLU A 367 43.38 31.93 23.63
C GLU A 367 42.55 32.90 24.50
N HIS A 368 42.89 33.04 25.79
CA HIS A 368 43.74 34.13 26.29
C HIS A 368 43.79 34.18 27.83
N ARG A 369 45.04 34.20 28.34
CA ARG A 369 45.54 34.56 29.68
C ARG A 369 45.39 33.59 30.84
#